data_AF-A0A368B175-F1
#
_entry.id   AF-A0A368B175-F1
#
_cell.length_a   1.000
_cell.length_b   1.000
_cell.length_c   1.000
_cell.angle_alpha   90.00
_cell.angle_beta   90.00
_cell.angle_gamma   90.00
#
_symmetry.space_group_name_H-M   'P 1'
#
loop_
_entity.id
_entity.type
_entity.pdbx_description
1 polymer ?
#
loop_
_entity_poly.entity_id
_entity_poly.type
_entity_poly.pdbx_seq_one_letter_code
_entity_poly.pdbx_strand_id
1 'polypeptide(L)' 'KAAKANAMINGRGYVIPEDIKEVAHDVLRHRLILTFEAEADEINSDKVIDIILDKIPSP' A
#
# COMPACT_ATOMS: atom_id res chain seq x y z
N LYS A 1 9.16 -6.44 4.65
CA LYS A 1 9.11 -7.39 5.81
C LYS A 1 7.67 -7.60 6.29
N ALA A 2 6.86 -6.54 6.41
CA ALA A 2 5.44 -6.61 6.77
C ALA A 2 4.66 -7.70 6.02
N ALA A 3 4.67 -7.72 4.68
CA ALA A 3 3.97 -8.74 3.90
C ALA A 3 4.39 -10.20 4.20
N LYS A 4 5.67 -10.44 4.49
CA LYS A 4 6.15 -11.79 4.89
C LYS A 4 5.63 -12.18 6.28
N ALA A 5 5.60 -11.23 7.21
CA ALA A 5 5.03 -11.47 8.53
C ALA A 5 3.52 -11.71 8.43
N ASN A 6 2.83 -10.94 7.57
CA ASN A 6 1.40 -11.11 7.32
C ASN A 6 1.08 -12.49 6.73
N ALA A 7 1.83 -12.92 5.70
CA ALA A 7 1.73 -14.27 5.16
C ALA A 7 1.92 -15.35 6.23
N MET A 8 2.93 -15.19 7.09
CA MET A 8 3.25 -16.14 8.16
C MET A 8 2.15 -16.20 9.24
N ILE A 9 1.59 -15.05 9.63
CA ILE A 9 0.43 -14.97 10.55
C ILE A 9 -0.77 -15.69 9.96
N ASN A 10 -0.95 -15.60 8.64
CA ASN A 10 -1.98 -16.31 7.89
C ASN A 10 -1.61 -17.77 7.54
N GLY A 11 -0.56 -18.33 8.16
CA GLY A 11 -0.17 -19.74 8.00
C GLY A 11 0.48 -20.08 6.65
N ARG A 12 0.84 -19.09 5.83
CA ARG A 12 1.51 -19.27 4.55
C ARG A 12 3.02 -19.08 4.69
N GLY A 13 3.79 -19.96 4.04
CA GLY A 13 5.25 -19.85 3.94
C GLY A 13 5.74 -18.95 2.79
N TYR A 14 4.83 -18.36 2.03
CA TYR A 14 5.10 -17.52 0.87
C TYR A 14 4.12 -16.34 0.82
N VAL A 15 4.55 -15.25 0.18
CA VAL A 15 3.77 -14.01 0.06
C VAL A 15 2.89 -14.08 -1.19
N ILE A 16 1.62 -13.70 -1.05
CA ILE A 16 0.68 -13.46 -2.16
C ILE A 16 0.44 -11.94 -2.35
N PRO A 17 -0.09 -11.49 -3.50
CA PRO A 17 -0.36 -10.06 -3.74
C PRO A 17 -1.20 -9.39 -2.64
N GLU A 18 -2.17 -10.12 -2.09
CA GLU A 18 -3.07 -9.65 -1.03
C GLU A 18 -2.28 -9.28 0.24
N ASP A 19 -1.26 -10.06 0.61
CA ASP A 19 -0.42 -9.78 1.79
C ASP A 19 0.30 -8.43 1.67
N ILE A 20 0.57 -7.97 0.44
CA ILE A 20 1.21 -6.69 0.16
C ILE A 20 0.18 -5.56 0.22
N LYS A 21 -0.99 -5.75 -0.40
CA LYS A 21 -2.08 -4.77 -0.40
C LYS A 21 -2.56 -4.46 1.01
N GLU A 22 -2.72 -5.48 1.85
CA GLU A 22 -3.19 -5.33 3.23
C GLU A 22 -2.28 -4.44 4.10
N VAL A 23 -0.97 -4.43 3.83
CA VAL A 23 0.00 -3.64 4.60
C VAL A 23 0.43 -2.34 3.91
N ALA A 24 -0.09 -2.06 2.70
CA ALA A 24 0.40 -0.98 1.85
C ALA A 24 0.19 0.40 2.48
N HIS A 25 -1.02 0.69 2.99
CA HIS A 25 -1.32 1.98 3.60
C HIS A 25 -0.45 2.25 4.82
N ASP A 26 -0.41 1.32 5.77
CA ASP A 26 0.36 1.46 7.01
C ASP A 26 1.85 1.69 6.76
N VAL A 27 2.40 1.07 5.71
CA VAL A 27 3.82 1.19 5.37
C VAL A 27 4.11 2.46 4.57
N LEU A 28 3.24 2.85 3.65
CA LEU A 28 3.54 3.88 2.64
C LEU A 28 2.98 5.26 2.99
N ARG A 29 1.85 5.38 3.71
CA ARG A 29 1.14 6.67 3.87
C ARG A 29 1.97 7.79 4.50
N HIS A 30 2.86 7.42 5.43
CA HIS A 30 3.78 8.34 6.12
C HIS A 30 5.14 8.49 5.41
N ARG A 31 5.32 7.81 4.28
CA ARG A 31 6.53 7.86 3.45
C ARG A 31 6.33 8.65 2.16
N LEU A 32 5.09 9.05 1.88
CA LEU A 32 4.75 9.91 0.77
C LEU A 32 4.75 11.36 1.24
N ILE A 33 5.46 12.21 0.50
CA ILE A 33 5.46 13.65 0.68
C ILE A 33 4.66 14.21 -0.49
N LEU A 34 3.55 14.87 -0.18
CA LEU A 34 2.70 15.50 -1.18
C LEU A 34 3.25 16.87 -1.57
N THR A 35 2.99 17.28 -2.80
CA THR A 35 3.26 18.65 -3.21
C THR A 35 2.14 19.56 -2.72
N PHE A 36 2.42 20.86 -2.64
CA PHE A 36 1.44 21.86 -2.23
C PHE A 36 0.20 21.86 -3.12
N GLU A 37 0.38 21.66 -4.43
CA GLU A 37 -0.73 21.55 -5.39
C GLU A 37 -1.63 20.35 -5.08
N ALA A 38 -1.05 19.20 -4.74
CA ALA A 38 -1.81 18.01 -4.39
C ALA A 38 -2.61 18.20 -3.08
N GLU A 39 -2.01 18.85 -2.08
CA GLU A 39 -2.71 19.21 -0.84
C GLU A 39 -3.84 20.21 -1.11
N ALA A 40 -3.63 21.19 -1.98
CA ALA A 40 -4.64 22.17 -2.39
C ALA A 40 -5.84 21.52 -3.12
N ASP A 41 -5.57 20.45 -3.89
CA ASP A 41 -6.58 19.62 -4.56
C ASP A 41 -7.23 18.55 -3.63
N GLU A 42 -7.03 18.68 -2.31
CA GLU A 42 -7.52 17.73 -1.29
C GLU A 42 -7.11 16.26 -1.55
N ILE A 43 -5.96 16.06 -2.19
CA ILE A 43 -5.37 14.73 -2.37
C ILE A 43 -4.64 14.35 -1.09
N ASN A 44 -4.86 13.13 -0.60
CA ASN A 44 -4.12 12.56 0.52
C ASN A 44 -3.29 11.35 0.10
N SER A 45 -2.35 10.95 0.95
CA SER A 45 -1.44 9.83 0.68
C SER A 45 -2.18 8.51 0.42
N ASP A 46 -3.31 8.25 1.09
CA ASP A 46 -4.06 7.01 0.89
C ASP A 46 -4.65 6.94 -0.51
N LYS A 47 -5.24 8.05 -0.99
CA LYS A 47 -5.78 8.15 -2.35
C LYS A 47 -4.71 7.88 -3.41
N VAL A 48 -3.48 8.36 -3.18
CA VAL A 48 -2.35 8.07 -4.07
C VAL A 48 -1.97 6.59 -4.03
N ILE A 49 -1.95 5.98 -2.84
CA ILE A 49 -1.66 4.56 -2.65
C ILE A 49 -2.71 3.71 -3.37
N ASP A 50 -4.00 4.01 -3.22
CA ASP A 50 -5.10 3.30 -3.88
C ASP A 50 -4.94 3.31 -5.40
N ILE A 51 -4.70 4.49 -5.98
CA ILE A 51 -4.49 4.64 -7.44
C ILE A 51 -3.34 3.76 -7.93
N ILE A 52 -2.24 3.70 -7.15
CA ILE A 52 -1.08 2.87 -7.50
C ILE A 52 -1.43 1.38 -7.41
N LEU A 53 -2.10 0.95 -6.34
CA LEU A 53 -2.47 -0.45 -6.13
C LEU A 53 -3.44 -0.94 -7.20
N ASP A 54 -4.42 -0.12 -7.58
CA ASP A 54 -5.40 -0.43 -8.63
C ASP A 54 -4.77 -0.53 -10.02
N LYS A 55 -3.66 0.19 -10.25
CA LYS A 55 -2.97 0.16 -11.54
C LYS A 55 -2.17 -1.12 -11.76
N ILE A 56 -1.84 -1.86 -10.70
CA ILE A 56 -1.04 -3.07 -10.78
C ILE A 56 -1.96 -4.29 -10.90
N PRO A 57 -2.04 -4.94 -12.09
CA PRO A 57 -2.81 -6.16 -12.24
C PRO A 57 -2.23 -7.25 -11.33
N SER A 58 -3.11 -7.92 -10.59
CA SER A 58 -2.73 -9.08 -9.78
C SER A 58 -2.83 -10.34 -10.66
N PRO A 59 -1.81 -11.20 -10.67
CA PRO A 59 -1.78 -12.43 -11.46
C PRO A 59 -2.78 -13.50 -10.96
#